data_AF-A0A1T4TDR4-F1
#
_entry.id   AF-A0A1T4TDR4-F1
#
_cell.length_a   1.000
_cell.length_b   1.000
_cell.length_c   1.000
_cell.angle_alpha   90.00
_cell.angle_beta   90.00
_cell.angle_gamma   90.00
#
_symmetry.space_group_name_H-M   'P 1'
#
loop_
_entity.id
_entity.type
_entity.pdbx_description
1 polymer ?
#
loop_
_entity_poly.entity_id
_entity_poly.type
_entity_poly.pdbx_seq_one_letter_code
_entity_poly.pdbx_strand_id
1 'polypeptide(L)'
;MGEFEIVVDPNARRRRNRQPLSERKRAAALFRVWHGVRELIEDAERLRDGELVHFLSIAQLLVEEKVTALTAGTAAFEGVDTTLPH
;
A
#
# COMPACT_ATOMS: atom_id res chain seq x y z
N MET A 1 -20.91 -19.37 36.92
CA MET A 1 -20.66 -18.94 35.53
C MET A 1 -19.87 -17.66 35.60
N GLY A 2 -18.60 -17.68 35.20
CA GLY A 2 -17.74 -16.49 35.22
C GLY A 2 -17.80 -15.80 33.86
N GLU A 3 -18.14 -14.51 33.85
CA GLU A 3 -18.06 -13.68 32.65
C GLU A 3 -16.59 -13.32 32.41
N PHE A 4 -16.07 -13.63 31.23
CA PHE A 4 -14.77 -13.15 30.79
C PHE A 4 -14.98 -11.86 30.00
N GLU A 5 -14.49 -10.74 30.54
CA GLU A 5 -14.41 -9.47 29.83
C GLU A 5 -13.19 -9.50 28.90
N ILE A 6 -13.42 -9.54 27.59
CA ILE A 6 -12.35 -9.39 26.60
C ILE A 6 -12.00 -7.90 26.54
N VAL A 7 -11.04 -7.49 27.36
CA VAL A 7 -10.43 -6.16 27.26
C VAL A 7 -9.58 -6.13 25.99
N VAL A 8 -10.16 -5.61 24.90
CA VAL A 8 -9.41 -5.24 23.71
C VAL A 8 -8.68 -3.94 24.04
N ASP A 9 -7.40 -4.03 24.44
CA ASP A 9 -6.52 -2.85 24.49
C ASP A 9 -6.41 -2.30 23.05
N PRO A 10 -6.96 -1.12 22.74
CA PRO A 10 -7.01 -0.62 21.38
C PRO A 10 -5.67 0.05 21.06
N ASN A 11 -4.57 -0.68 21.17
CA ASN A 11 -3.26 -0.36 20.61
C ASN A 11 -2.93 1.15 20.70
N ALA A 12 -3.13 1.75 21.88
CA ALA A 12 -3.13 3.19 22.07
C ALA A 12 -1.79 3.84 21.68
N ARG A 13 -0.71 3.05 21.68
CA ARG A 13 0.64 3.48 21.27
C ARG A 13 0.76 3.74 19.77
N ARG A 14 -0.05 3.10 18.89
CA ARG A 14 0.04 3.31 17.43
C ARG A 14 -0.65 4.58 16.93
N ARG A 15 -1.54 5.19 17.72
CA ARG A 15 -2.26 6.41 17.29
C ARG A 15 -1.43 7.69 17.37
N ARG A 16 -0.30 7.70 18.09
CA ARG A 16 0.42 8.95 18.41
C ARG A 16 1.30 9.51 17.28
N ASN A 17 1.60 8.74 16.24
CA ASN A 17 2.53 9.14 15.17
C ASN A 17 1.97 9.09 13.74
N ARG A 18 0.65 9.05 13.55
CA ARG A 18 0.05 9.26 12.22
C ARG A 18 0.01 10.76 11.89
N GLN A 19 1.18 11.40 11.86
CA GLN A 19 1.26 12.63 11.08
C GLN A 19 1.02 12.25 9.61
N PRO A 20 0.15 12.97 8.90
CA PRO A 20 -0.03 12.74 7.47
C PRO A 20 1.35 12.86 6.82
N LEU A 21 1.73 11.81 6.08
CA LEU A 21 2.97 11.82 5.31
C LEU A 21 2.94 13.03 4.37
N SER A 22 4.06 13.75 4.26
CA SER A 22 4.20 14.74 3.20
C SER A 22 3.91 14.10 1.85
N GLU A 23 3.38 14.86 0.89
CA GLU A 23 2.94 14.32 -0.41
C GLU A 23 4.03 13.49 -1.09
N ARG A 24 5.29 13.94 -1.03
CA ARG A 24 6.45 13.18 -1.52
C ARG A 24 6.66 11.84 -0.83
N LYS A 25 6.54 11.79 0.51
CA LYS A 25 6.64 10.53 1.26
C LYS A 25 5.46 9.60 0.96
N ARG A 26 4.28 10.17 0.70
CA ARG A 26 3.08 9.43 0.30
C ARG A 26 3.20 8.85 -1.11
N ALA A 27 3.71 9.62 -2.07
CA ALA A 27 4.01 9.16 -3.42
C ALA A 27 5.05 8.02 -3.40
N ALA A 28 6.15 8.19 -2.65
CA ALA A 28 7.17 7.16 -2.49
C ALA A 28 6.61 5.88 -1.83
N ALA A 29 5.73 6.01 -0.83
CA ALA A 29 5.09 4.86 -0.20
C ALA A 29 4.18 4.11 -1.18
N LEU A 30 3.38 4.83 -1.99
CA LEU A 30 2.52 4.21 -3.00
C LEU A 30 3.31 3.55 -4.13
N PHE A 31 4.43 4.15 -4.54
CA PHE A 31 5.33 3.55 -5.52
C PHE A 31 5.86 2.18 -5.05
N ARG A 32 6.27 2.07 -3.77
CA ARG A 32 6.69 0.78 -3.19
C ARG A 32 5.56 -0.23 -3.13
N VAL A 33 4.35 0.20 -2.77
CA VAL A 33 3.17 -0.68 -2.75
C VAL A 33 2.86 -1.18 -4.16
N TRP A 34 2.93 -0.32 -5.17
CA TRP A 34 2.72 -0.70 -6.57
C TRP A 34 3.73 -1.76 -7.02
N HIS A 35 5.02 -1.57 -6.73
CA HIS A 35 6.06 -2.57 -7.02
C HIS A 35 5.82 -3.91 -6.30
N GLY A 36 5.50 -3.88 -5.01
CA GLY A 36 5.21 -5.10 -4.26
C GLY A 36 3.99 -5.85 -4.80
N VAL A 37 2.94 -5.14 -5.24
CA VAL A 37 1.77 -5.79 -5.86
C VAL A 37 2.15 -6.44 -7.19
N ARG A 38 2.98 -5.79 -8.01
CA ARG A 38 3.50 -6.37 -9.26
C ARG A 38 4.27 -7.66 -9.03
N GLU A 39 5.17 -7.69 -8.05
CA GLU A 39 5.91 -8.90 -7.68
C GLU A 39 4.97 -10.03 -7.23
N LEU A 40 3.95 -9.71 -6.41
CA LEU A 40 2.96 -10.70 -5.99
C LEU A 40 2.12 -11.25 -7.13
N ILE A 41 1.83 -10.44 -8.16
CA ILE A 41 1.13 -10.90 -9.37
C ILE A 41 2.00 -11.93 -10.11
N GLU A 42 3.28 -11.62 -10.31
CA GLU A 42 4.21 -12.55 -10.97
C GLU A 42 4.32 -13.88 -10.21
N ASP A 43 4.37 -13.83 -8.87
CA ASP A 43 4.39 -15.03 -8.04
C ASP A 43 3.08 -15.82 -8.14
N ALA A 44 1.93 -15.14 -8.13
CA ALA A 44 0.62 -15.77 -8.30
C ALA A 44 0.46 -16.42 -9.69
N GLU A 45 0.97 -15.80 -10.74
CA GLU A 45 1.01 -16.36 -12.09
C GLU A 45 1.87 -17.62 -12.14
N ARG A 46 3.05 -17.63 -11.50
CA ARG A 46 3.92 -18.81 -11.39
C ARG A 46 3.25 -19.95 -10.64
N LEU A 47 2.46 -19.64 -9.62
CA LEU A 47 1.66 -20.61 -8.86
C LEU A 47 0.41 -21.08 -9.63
N ARG A 48 0.06 -20.43 -10.75
CA ARG A 48 -1.17 -20.63 -11.53
C ARG A 48 -2.44 -20.45 -10.70
N ASP A 49 -2.39 -19.54 -9.73
CA ASP A 49 -3.55 -19.17 -8.91
C ASP A 49 -4.28 -17.99 -9.57
N GLY A 50 -5.28 -18.31 -10.41
CA GLY A 50 -6.03 -17.31 -11.16
C GLY A 50 -6.90 -16.39 -10.29
N GLU A 51 -7.38 -16.88 -9.13
CA GLU A 51 -8.16 -16.06 -8.20
C GLU A 51 -7.27 -15.02 -7.52
N LEU A 52 -6.08 -15.44 -7.09
CA LEU A 52 -5.09 -14.55 -6.50
C LEU A 52 -4.59 -13.50 -7.51
N VAL A 53 -4.32 -13.91 -8.76
CA VAL A 53 -3.97 -12.98 -9.85
C VAL A 53 -5.08 -11.94 -10.05
N HIS A 54 -6.35 -12.34 -10.07
CA HIS A 54 -7.47 -11.42 -10.24
C HIS A 54 -7.59 -10.43 -9.08
N PHE A 55 -7.50 -10.92 -7.84
CA PHE A 55 -7.53 -10.08 -6.65
C PHE A 55 -6.39 -9.05 -6.64
N LEU A 56 -5.17 -9.48 -6.94
CA LEU A 56 -4.01 -8.61 -6.98
C LEU A 56 -4.07 -7.60 -8.14
N SER A 57 -4.68 -7.97 -9.27
CA SER A 57 -4.92 -7.05 -10.39
C SER A 57 -5.88 -5.92 -10.00
N ILE A 58 -6.93 -6.21 -9.22
CA ILE A 58 -7.83 -5.18 -8.67
C ILE A 58 -7.06 -4.29 -7.68
N ALA A 59 -6.22 -4.88 -6.83
CA ALA A 59 -5.38 -4.11 -5.91
C ALA A 59 -4.42 -3.16 -6.67
N GLN A 60 -3.81 -3.62 -7.77
CA GLN A 60 -2.96 -2.80 -8.61
C GLN A 60 -3.74 -1.59 -9.18
N LEU A 61 -4.94 -1.82 -9.71
CA LEU A 61 -5.80 -0.75 -10.24
C LEU A 61 -6.10 0.34 -9.19
N LEU A 62 -6.42 -0.07 -7.96
CA LEU A 62 -6.70 0.87 -6.87
C LEU A 62 -5.45 1.68 -6.46
N VAL A 63 -4.28 1.05 -6.49
CA VAL A 63 -3.01 1.74 -6.21
C VAL A 63 -2.71 2.75 -7.30
N GLU A 64 -2.89 2.38 -8.57
CA GLU A 64 -2.70 3.27 -9.72
C GLU A 64 -3.64 4.48 -9.70
N GLU A 65 -4.91 4.28 -9.32
CA GLU A 65 -5.87 5.37 -9.13
C GLU A 65 -5.41 6.34 -8.04
N LYS A 66 -4.92 5.82 -6.89
CA LYS A 66 -4.43 6.65 -5.79
C LYS A 66 -3.15 7.39 -6.13
N VAL A 67 -2.25 6.77 -6.90
CA VAL A 67 -1.05 7.44 -7.42
C VAL A 67 -1.47 8.58 -8.35
N THR A 68 -2.34 8.29 -9.32
CA THR A 68 -2.84 9.28 -10.29
C THR A 68 -3.50 10.45 -9.59
N ALA A 69 -4.34 10.20 -8.57
CA ALA A 69 -4.99 11.26 -7.80
C ALA A 69 -4.01 12.17 -7.04
N LEU A 70 -2.86 11.64 -6.61
CA LEU A 70 -1.82 12.43 -5.94
C LEU A 70 -0.91 13.17 -6.91
N THR A 71 -0.83 12.71 -8.15
CA THR A 71 0.04 13.29 -9.18
C THR A 71 -0.71 14.18 -10.17
N ALA A 72 -2.05 14.23 -10.12
CA ALA A 72 -2.90 14.94 -11.07
C ALA A 72 -2.73 16.48 -11.09
N GLY A 73 -1.97 17.07 -10.17
CA GLY A 73 -1.76 18.53 -10.08
C GLY A 73 -0.32 18.97 -9.80
N THR A 74 0.64 18.05 -9.76
CA THR A 74 2.05 18.33 -9.42
C THR A 74 2.98 17.36 -10.15
N ALA A 75 4.22 17.78 -10.39
CA ALA A 75 5.31 16.87 -10.75
C ALA A 75 5.69 16.03 -9.52
N ALA A 76 4.77 15.21 -9.02
CA ALA A 76 4.88 14.49 -7.74
C ALA A 76 5.99 13.42 -7.71
N PHE A 77 6.60 13.14 -8.86
CA PHE A 77 7.79 12.30 -9.02
C PHE A 77 9.08 13.08 -9.28
N GLU A 78 9.04 14.42 -9.34
CA GLU A 78 10.22 15.24 -9.57
C GLU A 78 11.19 15.10 -8.37
N GLY A 79 12.31 14.40 -8.60
CA GLY A 79 13.29 14.08 -7.59
C GLY A 79 12.94 12.87 -6.69
N VAL A 80 11.89 12.10 -6.99
CA VAL A 80 11.73 10.77 -6.38
C VAL A 80 12.65 9.81 -7.13
N ASP A 81 13.60 9.20 -6.42
CA ASP A 81 14.44 8.16 -7.00
C ASP A 81 13.58 6.92 -7.28
N THR A 82 13.26 6.70 -8.54
CA THR A 82 12.49 5.55 -9.05
C THR A 82 13.40 4.40 -9.49
N THR A 83 14.72 4.54 -9.32
CA THR A 83 15.70 3.58 -9.85
C THR A 83 16.01 2.42 -8.89
N LEU A 84 15.55 2.49 -7.64
CA LEU A 84 15.85 1.50 -6.62
C LEU A 84 14.59 1.00 -5.89
N PRO A 85 14.32 -0.32 -5.88
CA PRO A 85 13.48 -0.90 -4.85
C PRO A 85 14.29 -0.84 -3.53
N HIS A 86 13.80 -0.07 -2.55
CA HIS A 86 14.40 0.03 -1.21
C HIS A 86 13.81 -1.00 -0.26
#